data_AF-A0A7C5C624-F1
#
_entry.id   AF-A0A7C5C624-F1
#
_cell.length_a   1.000
_cell.length_b   1.000
_cell.length_c   1.000
_cell.angle_alpha   90.00
_cell.angle_beta   90.00
_cell.angle_gamma   90.00
#
_symmetry.space_group_name_H-M   'P 1'
#
loop_
_entity.id
_entity.type
_entity.pdbx_description
1 polymer ?
#
loop_
_entity_poly.entity_id
_entity_poly.type
_entity_poly.pdbx_seq_one_letter_code
_entity_poly.pdbx_strand_id
1 'polypeptide(L)'
;MDDLVLNTRLVKDADETFYELTTQAPDQTGYYKLSPETLFGYYSDITTRTKDTVIRRTTTIIENRIKLKDNELLLSSTDTISQTLRIFPWGRVPKARIVFPGFSENSSGFSFELTVLGKETININGKEYPCWKAQLGLGGIFGAVFGKTLLYFSTTSPSYLLKSDGVVGPPGTPRTILELKNYSPIISS
;
A
#
# COMPACT_ATOMS: atom_id res chain seq x y z
N MET A 1 19.35 -7.54 -6.60
CA MET A 1 18.06 -6.90 -6.28
C MET A 1 17.22 -8.00 -5.68
N ASP A 2 16.83 -7.82 -4.43
CA ASP A 2 15.99 -8.80 -3.74
C ASP A 2 14.56 -8.65 -4.25
N ASP A 3 13.98 -9.74 -4.74
CA ASP A 3 12.66 -9.70 -5.36
C ASP A 3 11.57 -9.73 -4.29
N LEU A 4 10.59 -8.83 -4.41
CA LEU A 4 9.30 -8.97 -3.75
C LEU A 4 8.36 -9.74 -4.67
N VAL A 5 7.93 -10.92 -4.24
CA VAL A 5 6.89 -11.70 -4.91
C VAL A 5 5.55 -11.41 -4.24
N LEU A 6 4.55 -11.08 -5.05
CA LEU A 6 3.19 -10.82 -4.59
C LEU A 6 2.22 -11.68 -5.38
N ASN A 7 1.44 -12.51 -4.68
CA ASN A 7 0.38 -13.29 -5.28
C ASN A 7 -0.94 -12.87 -4.67
N THR A 8 -1.96 -12.74 -5.51
CA THR A 8 -3.32 -12.50 -5.06
C THR A 8 -4.20 -13.59 -5.67
N ARG A 9 -5.23 -14.05 -4.94
CA ARG A 9 -6.29 -14.91 -5.49
C ARG A 9 -7.60 -14.64 -4.78
N LEU A 10 -8.72 -14.84 -5.48
CA LEU A 10 -10.04 -14.82 -4.85
C LEU A 10 -10.28 -16.18 -4.18
N VAL A 11 -10.64 -16.17 -2.91
CA VAL A 11 -10.94 -17.36 -2.11
C VAL A 11 -12.36 -17.27 -1.61
N LYS A 12 -13.08 -18.40 -1.69
CA LYS A 12 -14.39 -18.58 -1.06
C LYS A 12 -14.23 -19.64 0.03
N ASP A 13 -14.44 -19.25 1.28
CA ASP A 13 -14.28 -20.10 2.46
C ASP A 13 -15.56 -20.03 3.30
N ALA A 14 -16.26 -21.17 3.43
CA ALA A 14 -17.60 -21.25 4.02
C ALA A 14 -18.55 -20.16 3.45
N ASP A 15 -18.89 -19.17 4.27
CA ASP A 15 -19.80 -18.07 3.96
C ASP A 15 -19.08 -16.75 3.62
N GLU A 16 -17.75 -16.76 3.52
CA GLU A 16 -16.94 -15.58 3.26
C GLU A 16 -16.27 -15.66 1.88
N THR A 17 -16.20 -14.53 1.20
CA THR A 17 -15.40 -14.37 -0.03
C THR A 17 -14.39 -13.25 0.18
N PHE A 18 -13.12 -13.52 -0.07
CA PHE A 18 -12.04 -12.55 0.16
C PHE A 18 -10.93 -12.70 -0.87
N TYR A 19 -10.18 -11.62 -1.08
CA TYR A 19 -8.89 -11.73 -1.74
C TYR A 19 -7.84 -12.17 -0.73
N GLU A 20 -7.23 -13.31 -0.99
CA GLU A 20 -6.02 -13.74 -0.32
C GLU A 20 -4.83 -13.10 -1.00
N LEU A 21 -4.01 -12.39 -0.22
CA LEU A 21 -2.75 -11.80 -0.66
C LEU A 21 -1.61 -12.48 0.08
N THR A 22 -0.61 -12.94 -0.65
CA THR A 22 0.66 -13.39 -0.08
C THR A 22 1.80 -12.54 -0.61
N THR A 23 2.72 -12.18 0.28
CA THR A 23 3.95 -11.46 -0.04
C THR A 23 5.15 -12.26 0.43
N GLN A 24 6.22 -12.26 -0.37
CA GLN A 24 7.48 -12.91 -0.03
C GLN A 24 8.64 -12.05 -0.49
N ALA A 25 9.49 -11.67 0.46
CA ALA A 25 10.80 -11.06 0.29
C ALA A 25 11.82 -11.90 1.09
N PRO A 26 13.14 -11.72 0.89
CA PRO A 26 14.14 -12.54 1.58
C PRO A 26 14.05 -12.51 3.11
N ASP A 27 13.64 -11.38 3.67
CA ASP A 27 13.55 -11.11 5.10
C ASP A 27 12.10 -11.03 5.61
N GLN A 28 11.09 -11.16 4.74
CA GLN A 28 9.70 -10.98 5.13
C GLN A 28 8.74 -11.88 4.35
N THR A 29 7.77 -12.47 5.06
CA THR A 29 6.62 -13.13 4.46
C THR A 29 5.34 -12.55 5.04
N GLY A 30 4.37 -12.23 4.21
CA GLY A 30 3.08 -11.71 4.63
C GLY A 30 1.93 -12.51 4.03
N TYR A 31 0.87 -12.65 4.81
CA TYR A 31 -0.41 -13.18 4.38
C TYR A 31 -1.50 -12.20 4.81
N TYR A 32 -2.43 -11.88 3.93
CA TYR A 32 -3.51 -10.93 4.20
C TYR A 32 -4.83 -11.44 3.62
N LYS A 33 -5.92 -11.13 4.31
CA LYS A 33 -7.27 -11.26 3.75
C LYS A 33 -7.86 -9.87 3.54
N LEU A 34 -8.30 -9.60 2.31
CA LEU A 34 -8.86 -8.32 1.91
C LEU A 34 -10.31 -8.48 1.47
N SER A 35 -11.16 -7.53 1.84
CA SER A 35 -12.54 -7.45 1.32
C SER A 35 -12.53 -7.30 -0.20
N PRO A 36 -13.31 -8.08 -0.97
CA PRO A 36 -13.35 -7.98 -2.43
C PRO A 36 -13.85 -6.63 -2.94
N GLU A 37 -14.73 -5.97 -2.18
CA GLU A 37 -15.38 -4.73 -2.57
C GLU A 37 -14.50 -3.51 -2.28
N THR A 38 -13.83 -3.51 -1.11
CA THR A 38 -13.11 -2.33 -0.60
C THR A 38 -11.60 -2.49 -0.61
N LEU A 39 -11.09 -3.71 -0.87
CA LEU A 39 -9.67 -4.08 -0.69
C LEU A 39 -9.11 -3.72 0.68
N PHE A 40 -9.98 -3.55 1.68
CA PHE A 40 -9.60 -3.30 3.05
C PHE A 40 -9.11 -4.60 3.69
N GLY A 41 -7.93 -4.58 4.30
CA GLY A 41 -7.35 -5.74 4.96
C GLY A 41 -7.91 -5.93 6.37
N TYR A 42 -8.73 -6.95 6.59
CA TYR A 42 -9.26 -7.22 7.93
C TYR A 42 -8.44 -8.28 8.68
N TYR A 43 -7.52 -8.96 7.98
CA TYR A 43 -6.58 -9.91 8.57
C TYR A 43 -5.18 -9.73 7.98
N SER A 44 -4.15 -9.82 8.82
CA SER A 44 -2.77 -10.00 8.39
C SER A 44 -1.99 -10.95 9.30
N ASP A 45 -1.06 -11.70 8.72
CA ASP A 45 -0.07 -12.51 9.41
C ASP A 45 1.29 -12.30 8.73
N ILE A 46 2.17 -11.60 9.43
CA ILE A 46 3.45 -11.12 8.90
C ILE A 46 4.57 -11.72 9.72
N THR A 47 5.54 -12.33 9.06
CA THR A 47 6.78 -12.81 9.66
C THR A 47 7.96 -12.05 9.08
N THR A 48 8.71 -11.36 9.93
CA THR A 48 9.95 -10.67 9.58
C THR A 48 11.13 -11.40 10.20
N ARG A 49 12.21 -11.56 9.43
CA ARG A 49 13.43 -12.28 9.79
C ARG A 49 14.61 -11.33 9.65
N THR A 50 15.22 -10.97 10.77
CA THR A 50 16.51 -10.27 10.78
C THR A 50 17.62 -11.27 11.10
N LYS A 51 18.87 -10.81 11.10
CA LYS A 51 20.03 -11.62 11.50
C LYS A 51 19.87 -12.20 12.92
N ASP A 52 19.25 -11.43 13.82
CA ASP A 52 19.25 -11.71 15.26
C ASP A 52 17.87 -12.10 15.79
N THR A 53 16.79 -11.95 15.01
CA THR A 53 15.43 -12.14 15.51
C THR A 53 14.47 -12.56 14.41
N VAL A 54 13.51 -13.42 14.76
CA VAL A 54 12.33 -13.71 13.95
C VAL A 54 11.11 -13.22 14.70
N ILE A 55 10.31 -12.35 14.07
CA ILE A 55 9.12 -11.75 14.65
C ILE A 55 7.93 -12.17 13.80
N ARG A 56 6.90 -12.79 14.42
CA ARG A 56 5.59 -13.01 13.79
C ARG A 56 4.54 -12.13 14.44
N ARG A 57 3.78 -11.41 13.63
CA ARG A 57 2.68 -10.53 14.05
C ARG A 57 1.43 -10.92 13.30
N THR A 58 0.39 -11.26 14.06
CA THR A 58 -0.95 -11.52 13.52
C THR A 58 -1.89 -10.41 13.99
N THR A 59 -2.65 -9.86 13.05
CA THR A 59 -3.65 -8.82 13.31
C THR A 59 -4.99 -9.28 12.73
N THR A 60 -6.06 -9.08 13.49
CA THR A 60 -7.43 -9.32 13.02
C THR A 60 -8.31 -8.17 13.47
N ILE A 61 -8.98 -7.54 12.52
CA ILE A 61 -9.97 -6.49 12.78
C ILE A 61 -11.32 -7.18 12.92
N ILE A 62 -11.76 -7.35 14.16
CA ILE A 62 -13.04 -7.99 14.48
C ILE A 62 -14.20 -7.01 14.27
N GLU A 63 -13.98 -5.74 14.62
CA GLU A 63 -14.97 -4.68 14.47
C GLU A 63 -14.28 -3.36 14.12
N ASN A 64 -14.89 -2.60 13.21
CA ASN A 64 -14.44 -1.27 12.84
C ASN A 64 -15.60 -0.26 12.94
N ARG A 65 -15.46 0.71 13.84
CA ARG A 65 -16.45 1.79 14.06
C ARG A 65 -15.99 3.14 13.52
N ILE A 66 -14.87 3.19 12.79
CA ILE A 66 -14.34 4.43 12.25
C ILE A 66 -15.30 4.97 11.20
N LYS A 67 -15.75 6.20 11.41
CA LYS A 67 -16.55 6.94 10.44
C LYS A 67 -15.62 7.84 9.65
N LEU A 68 -15.37 7.47 8.39
CA LEU A 68 -14.54 8.27 7.50
C LEU A 68 -15.24 9.58 7.14
N LYS A 69 -14.47 10.67 7.15
CA LYS A 69 -14.88 11.94 6.55
C LYS A 69 -14.58 11.93 5.06
N ASP A 70 -15.06 12.95 4.36
CA ASP A 70 -14.73 13.17 2.96
C ASP A 70 -13.20 13.23 2.78
N ASN A 71 -12.72 12.55 1.73
CA ASN A 71 -11.29 12.44 1.41
C ASN A 71 -10.45 11.71 2.47
N GLU A 72 -11.05 10.87 3.31
CA GLU A 72 -10.31 9.96 4.18
C GLU A 72 -10.25 8.55 3.57
N LEU A 73 -9.08 7.93 3.68
CA LEU A 73 -8.84 6.56 3.26
C LEU A 73 -8.48 5.73 4.47
N LEU A 74 -9.32 4.74 4.78
CA LEU A 74 -9.00 3.76 5.81
C LEU A 74 -8.01 2.73 5.28
N LEU A 75 -6.94 2.52 6.01
CA LEU A 75 -5.93 1.49 5.76
C LEU A 75 -5.75 0.65 7.00
N SER A 76 -5.65 -0.66 6.85
CA SER A 76 -5.46 -1.57 7.99
C SER A 76 -4.02 -1.58 8.50
N SER A 77 -3.05 -1.43 7.60
CA SER A 77 -1.64 -1.22 7.93
C SER A 77 -0.91 -0.54 6.77
N THR A 78 0.35 -0.16 6.99
CA THR A 78 1.21 0.37 5.91
C THR A 78 1.46 -0.65 4.81
N ASP A 79 1.41 -1.93 5.11
CA ASP A 79 1.72 -3.01 4.16
C ASP A 79 0.59 -3.22 3.14
N THR A 80 -0.64 -2.83 3.49
CA THR A 80 -1.81 -2.95 2.61
C THR A 80 -2.00 -1.75 1.69
N ILE A 81 -1.18 -0.69 1.81
CA ILE A 81 -1.27 0.53 1.00
C ILE A 81 -1.31 0.20 -0.49
N SER A 82 -0.40 -0.66 -0.95
CA SER A 82 -0.30 -1.02 -2.37
C SER A 82 -1.59 -1.66 -2.92
N GLN A 83 -2.36 -2.36 -2.07
CA GLN A 83 -3.60 -3.03 -2.47
C GLN A 83 -4.81 -2.12 -2.36
N THR A 84 -4.98 -1.41 -1.26
CA THR A 84 -6.14 -0.52 -1.09
C THR A 84 -6.11 0.61 -2.14
N LEU A 85 -4.92 1.09 -2.53
CA LEU A 85 -4.80 2.14 -3.55
C LEU A 85 -5.14 1.67 -4.99
N ARG A 86 -5.35 0.37 -5.22
CA ARG A 86 -5.75 -0.16 -6.53
C ARG A 86 -7.14 0.32 -6.98
N ILE A 87 -8.03 0.55 -6.02
CA ILE A 87 -9.39 1.05 -6.25
C ILE A 87 -9.54 2.53 -5.88
N PHE A 88 -8.43 3.20 -5.54
CA PHE A 88 -8.47 4.62 -5.24
C PHE A 88 -9.04 5.39 -6.45
N PRO A 89 -9.93 6.37 -6.25
CA PRO A 89 -10.59 7.11 -7.33
C PRO A 89 -9.64 8.12 -7.99
N TRP A 90 -8.60 7.61 -8.64
CA TRP A 90 -7.55 8.37 -9.29
C TRP A 90 -8.12 9.40 -10.27
N GLY A 91 -7.66 10.65 -10.18
CA GLY A 91 -8.12 11.77 -11.00
C GLY A 91 -9.42 12.45 -10.53
N ARG A 92 -10.13 11.87 -9.57
CA ARG A 92 -11.31 12.50 -8.93
C ARG A 92 -10.97 13.05 -7.54
N VAL A 93 -10.17 12.30 -6.78
CA VAL A 93 -9.71 12.70 -5.45
C VAL A 93 -8.24 13.12 -5.56
N PRO A 94 -7.92 14.42 -5.48
CA PRO A 94 -6.54 14.90 -5.62
C PRO A 94 -5.70 14.64 -4.37
N LYS A 95 -6.34 14.39 -3.23
CA LYS A 95 -5.67 14.24 -1.93
C LYS A 95 -6.54 13.44 -0.97
N ALA A 96 -5.92 12.57 -0.19
CA ALA A 96 -6.61 11.81 0.85
C ALA A 96 -5.79 11.72 2.15
N ARG A 97 -6.47 11.89 3.29
CA ARG A 97 -5.90 11.63 4.62
C ARG A 97 -5.99 10.14 4.90
N ILE A 98 -4.88 9.53 5.28
CA ILE A 98 -4.83 8.12 5.65
C ILE A 98 -5.17 7.98 7.14
N VAL A 99 -6.10 7.08 7.42
CA VAL A 99 -6.53 6.71 8.76
C VAL A 99 -6.20 5.24 8.99
N PHE A 100 -5.59 4.93 10.14
CA PHE A 100 -5.31 3.56 10.56
C PHE A 100 -6.16 3.19 11.79
N PRO A 101 -6.73 1.97 11.87
CA PRO A 101 -7.33 1.45 13.08
C PRO A 101 -6.35 1.50 14.27
N GLY A 102 -6.85 1.82 15.46
CA GLY A 102 -6.06 1.88 16.70
C GLY A 102 -5.27 3.18 16.91
N PHE A 103 -5.19 4.06 15.92
CA PHE A 103 -4.71 5.43 16.10
C PHE A 103 -5.92 6.32 16.41
N SER A 104 -6.06 6.76 17.66
CA SER A 104 -7.23 7.55 18.10
C SER A 104 -7.28 8.92 17.42
N GLU A 105 -8.48 9.48 17.23
CA GLU A 105 -8.66 10.85 16.73
C GLU A 105 -7.92 11.92 17.56
N ASN A 106 -7.60 11.60 18.83
CA ASN A 106 -6.96 12.50 19.79
C ASN A 106 -5.49 12.17 20.08
N SER A 107 -4.92 11.10 19.51
CA SER A 107 -3.53 10.73 19.72
C SER A 107 -2.65 11.39 18.66
N SER A 108 -2.04 12.51 19.04
CA SER A 108 -0.81 13.10 18.49
C SER A 108 -0.73 13.33 16.98
N GLY A 109 -0.90 14.59 16.55
CA GLY A 109 -0.04 15.38 15.63
C GLY A 109 0.43 14.87 14.26
N PHE A 110 0.30 13.58 13.94
CA PHE A 110 0.84 12.96 12.74
C PHE A 110 -0.30 12.36 11.93
N SER A 111 -0.60 12.97 10.80
CA SER A 111 -1.48 12.39 9.78
C SER A 111 -0.62 11.88 8.64
N PHE A 112 -0.99 10.76 8.03
CA PHE A 112 -0.42 10.39 6.74
C PHE A 112 -1.31 10.96 5.65
N GLU A 113 -0.71 11.41 4.56
CA GLU A 113 -1.40 12.04 3.46
C GLU A 113 -0.91 11.48 2.14
N LEU A 114 -1.87 11.14 1.28
CA LEU A 114 -1.66 10.83 -0.12
C LEU A 114 -2.03 12.06 -0.95
N THR A 115 -1.14 12.55 -1.78
CA THR A 115 -1.41 13.62 -2.76
C THR A 115 -1.19 13.10 -4.18
N VAL A 116 -2.19 13.21 -5.04
CA VAL A 116 -2.07 12.87 -6.47
C VAL A 116 -1.42 14.04 -7.19
N LEU A 117 -0.24 13.80 -7.76
CA LEU A 117 0.56 14.80 -8.46
C LEU A 117 0.18 14.93 -9.95
N GLY A 118 -0.51 13.94 -10.51
CA GLY A 118 -1.00 13.96 -11.89
C GLY A 118 -0.69 12.66 -12.63
N LYS A 119 -0.81 12.71 -13.97
CA LYS A 119 -0.42 11.61 -14.85
C LYS A 119 0.98 11.84 -15.41
N GLU A 120 1.76 10.78 -15.55
CA GLU A 120 3.01 10.78 -16.31
C GLU A 120 3.25 9.42 -16.98
N THR A 121 4.20 9.34 -17.89
CA THR A 121 4.66 8.08 -18.47
C THR A 121 6.03 7.75 -17.89
N ILE A 122 6.18 6.53 -17.37
CA ILE A 122 7.47 6.03 -16.87
C ILE A 122 7.97 4.86 -17.71
N ASN A 123 9.28 4.70 -17.80
CA ASN A 123 9.92 3.54 -18.43
C ASN A 123 10.36 2.55 -17.34
N ILE A 124 9.91 1.30 -17.43
CA ILE A 124 10.35 0.19 -16.56
C ILE A 124 10.75 -0.96 -17.48
N ASN A 125 11.99 -1.41 -17.35
CA ASN A 125 12.55 -2.52 -18.15
C ASN A 125 12.35 -2.33 -19.67
N GLY A 126 12.51 -1.10 -20.17
CA GLY A 126 12.38 -0.77 -21.59
C GLY A 126 10.93 -0.60 -22.09
N LYS A 127 9.94 -0.78 -21.23
CA LYS A 127 8.51 -0.62 -21.56
C LYS A 127 7.95 0.65 -20.93
N GLU A 128 7.17 1.39 -21.71
CA GLU A 128 6.49 2.60 -21.25
C GLU A 128 5.15 2.27 -20.60
N TYR A 129 4.88 2.92 -19.47
CA TYR A 129 3.64 2.77 -18.71
C TYR A 129 3.02 4.13 -18.40
N PRO A 130 1.79 4.41 -18.87
CA PRO A 130 1.03 5.56 -18.40
C PRO A 130 0.54 5.33 -16.97
N CYS A 131 0.92 6.23 -16.06
CA CYS A 131 0.71 6.07 -14.63
C CYS A 131 0.17 7.34 -13.96
N TRP A 132 -0.47 7.14 -12.81
CA TRP A 132 -0.72 8.17 -11.80
C TRP A 132 0.49 8.27 -10.89
N LYS A 133 1.01 9.49 -10.74
CA LYS A 133 2.02 9.81 -9.74
C LYS A 133 1.34 10.29 -8.48
N ALA A 134 1.71 9.72 -7.35
CA ALA A 134 1.26 10.15 -6.04
C ALA A 134 2.43 10.30 -5.08
N GLN A 135 2.21 11.12 -4.06
CA GLN A 135 3.14 11.33 -2.98
C GLN A 135 2.48 10.91 -1.67
N LEU A 136 3.16 10.03 -0.94
CA LEU A 136 2.77 9.56 0.38
C LEU A 136 3.76 10.09 1.41
N GLY A 137 3.26 10.74 2.47
CA GLY A 137 4.11 11.22 3.55
C GLY A 137 3.32 11.68 4.77
N LEU A 138 4.03 12.23 5.74
CA LEU A 138 3.41 12.90 6.87
C LEU A 138 2.76 14.22 6.40
N GLY A 139 1.55 14.49 6.88
CA GLY A 139 0.84 15.75 6.75
C GLY A 139 1.23 16.73 7.88
N GLY A 140 0.77 17.98 7.76
CA GLY A 140 1.04 19.03 8.74
C GLY A 140 2.47 19.58 8.72
N ILE A 141 2.88 20.28 9.79
CA ILE A 141 4.16 20.99 9.89
C ILE A 141 5.39 20.08 9.76
N PHE A 142 5.23 18.79 10.09
CA PHE A 142 6.28 17.79 9.99
C PHE A 142 6.47 17.29 8.55
N GLY A 143 5.46 17.42 7.69
CA GLY A 143 5.51 16.97 6.29
C GLY A 143 6.53 17.69 5.40
N ALA A 144 7.01 18.87 5.82
CA ALA A 144 8.07 19.60 5.12
C ALA A 144 9.48 19.12 5.49
N VAL A 145 9.62 18.45 6.65
CA VAL A 145 10.91 18.05 7.22
C VAL A 145 11.21 16.57 6.95
N PHE A 146 10.16 15.74 6.89
CA PHE A 146 10.30 14.32 6.58
C PHE A 146 10.15 14.07 5.09
N GLY A 147 11.08 13.29 4.53
CA GLY A 147 11.02 12.95 3.12
C GLY A 147 9.79 12.09 2.81
N LYS A 148 9.36 12.16 1.56
CA LYS A 148 8.08 11.60 1.09
C LYS A 148 8.35 10.47 0.10
N THR A 149 7.50 9.46 0.12
CA THR A 149 7.53 8.35 -0.82
C THR A 149 6.77 8.75 -2.08
N LEU A 150 7.35 8.51 -3.26
CA LEU A 150 6.60 8.60 -4.52
C LEU A 150 6.07 7.22 -4.89
N LEU A 151 4.81 7.20 -5.32
CA LEU A 151 4.09 6.00 -5.74
C LEU A 151 3.62 6.20 -7.17
N TYR A 152 3.81 5.20 -8.00
CA TYR A 152 3.44 5.22 -9.41
C TYR A 152 2.45 4.09 -9.66
N PHE A 153 1.19 4.41 -9.88
CA PHE A 153 0.12 3.43 -10.12
C PHE A 153 -0.30 3.43 -11.59
N SER A 154 -0.57 2.25 -12.17
CA SER A 154 -1.09 2.18 -13.53
C SER A 154 -2.39 2.97 -13.68
N THR A 155 -2.61 3.54 -14.87
CA THR A 155 -3.85 4.26 -15.20
C THR A 155 -5.02 3.32 -15.51
N THR A 156 -4.76 2.03 -15.75
CA THR A 156 -5.76 1.00 -16.01
C THR A 156 -6.38 0.51 -14.70
N SER A 157 -7.71 0.52 -14.60
CA SER A 157 -8.42 0.01 -13.43
C SER A 157 -8.60 -1.52 -13.49
N PRO A 158 -8.48 -2.26 -12.38
CA PRO A 158 -7.96 -1.79 -11.09
C PRO A 158 -6.48 -1.44 -11.21
N SER A 159 -6.10 -0.28 -10.67
CA SER A 159 -4.72 0.19 -10.73
C SER A 159 -3.80 -0.79 -10.02
N TYR A 160 -2.52 -0.80 -10.38
CA TYR A 160 -1.50 -1.59 -9.68
C TYR A 160 -0.21 -0.78 -9.58
N LEU A 161 0.56 -1.03 -8.53
CA LEU A 161 1.82 -0.32 -8.28
C LEU A 161 2.85 -0.74 -9.33
N LEU A 162 3.32 0.24 -10.10
CA LEU A 162 4.38 0.09 -11.10
C LEU A 162 5.75 0.34 -10.48
N LYS A 163 5.84 1.37 -9.63
CA LYS A 163 7.09 1.79 -9.00
C LYS A 163 6.81 2.48 -7.67
N SER A 164 7.72 2.34 -6.72
CA SER A 164 7.78 3.16 -5.53
C SER A 164 9.20 3.66 -5.32
N ASP A 165 9.32 4.97 -5.13
CA ASP A 165 10.56 5.58 -4.67
C ASP A 165 10.40 5.93 -3.19
N GLY A 166 11.06 5.16 -2.33
CA GLY A 166 11.10 5.40 -0.91
C GLY A 166 11.77 6.73 -0.55
N VAL A 167 11.63 7.10 0.73
CA VAL A 167 12.14 8.35 1.27
C VAL A 167 13.65 8.48 1.04
N VAL A 168 14.06 9.63 0.50
CA VAL A 168 15.47 10.05 0.52
C VAL A 168 15.76 10.54 1.94
N GLY A 169 16.49 9.73 2.72
CA GLY A 169 16.98 10.14 4.03
C GLY A 169 18.12 11.17 3.94
N PRO A 170 18.77 11.50 5.07
CA PRO A 170 19.98 12.33 5.08
C PRO A 170 21.04 11.82 4.08
N PRO A 171 21.98 12.69 3.62
CA PRO A 171 23.04 12.30 2.70
C PRO A 171 23.73 11.00 3.13
N GLY A 172 23.79 10.01 2.22
CA GLY A 172 24.33 8.67 2.49
C GLY A 172 23.28 7.60 2.80
N THR A 173 21.99 7.96 2.98
CA THR A 173 20.91 6.97 3.13
C THR A 173 20.59 6.32 1.79
N PRO A 174 20.63 4.98 1.66
CA PRO A 174 20.28 4.30 0.42
C PRO A 174 18.83 4.59 0.02
N ARG A 175 18.62 5.04 -1.22
CA ARG A 175 17.27 5.20 -1.77
C ARG A 175 16.70 3.81 -2.04
N THR A 176 15.59 3.48 -1.38
CA THR A 176 14.87 2.24 -1.69
C THR A 176 13.98 2.50 -2.90
N ILE A 177 14.26 1.81 -4.02
CA ILE A 177 13.43 1.87 -5.22
C ILE A 177 12.87 0.47 -5.46
N LEU A 178 11.55 0.39 -5.59
CA LEU A 178 10.83 -0.81 -5.99
C LEU A 178 10.27 -0.59 -7.38
N GLU A 179 10.51 -1.52 -8.30
CA GLU A 179 9.97 -1.49 -9.66
C GLU A 179 9.25 -2.79 -9.98
N LEU A 180 8.20 -2.69 -10.80
CA LEU A 180 7.45 -3.83 -11.25
C LEU A 180 8.33 -4.73 -12.13
N LYS A 181 8.51 -5.98 -11.69
CA LYS A 181 9.18 -7.01 -12.48
C LYS A 181 8.23 -7.72 -13.44
N ASN A 182 7.09 -8.18 -12.91
CA ASN A 182 6.04 -8.83 -13.69
C ASN A 182 4.67 -8.56 -13.05
N TYR A 183 3.63 -8.46 -13.86
CA TYR A 183 2.24 -8.38 -13.42
C TYR A 183 1.41 -9.40 -14.19
N SER A 184 0.78 -10.31 -13.47
CA SER A 184 -0.17 -11.26 -14.03
C SER A 184 -1.52 -11.02 -13.36
N PRO A 185 -2.51 -10.44 -14.05
CA PRO A 185 -3.82 -10.28 -13.47
C PRO A 185 -4.44 -11.65 -13.22
N ILE A 186 -5.13 -11.82 -12.09
CA ILE A 186 -5.93 -13.01 -11.85
C ILE A 186 -7.09 -12.97 -12.85
N ILE A 187 -7.08 -13.88 -13.82
CA ILE A 187 -8.25 -14.15 -14.64
C ILE A 187 -9.10 -15.12 -13.82
N SER A 188 -10.21 -14.63 -13.27
CA SER A 188 -11.24 -15.52 -12.73
C SER A 188 -11.87 -16.27 -13.91
N SER A 189 -11.53 -17.55 -14.05
CA SER A 189 -12.22 -18.51 -14.91
C SER A 189 -13.55 -18.93 -14.30
#